data_AF-A0A392UKW5-F1
#
_entry.id   AF-A0A392UKW5-F1
#
_cell.length_a   1.000
_cell.length_b   1.000
_cell.length_c   1.000
_cell.angle_alpha   90.00
_cell.angle_beta   90.00
_cell.angle_gamma   90.00
#
_symmetry.space_group_name_H-M   'P 1'
#
loop_
_entity.id
_entity.type
_entity.pdbx_description
1 polymer ?
#
loop_
_entity_poly.entity_id
_entity_poly.type
_entity_poly.pdbx_seq_one_letter_code
_entity_poly.pdbx_strand_id
1 'polypeptide(L)' 'MFRLTNDFLEEVVEKQKTDIRLLKYKTLIEQGKKLDIEIDGNGVMRCRGR' A
#
# COMPACT_ATOMS: atom_id res chain seq x y z
N MET A 1 20.58 -3.57 -6.97
CA MET A 1 19.13 -3.67 -6.70
C MET A 1 18.96 -4.49 -5.43
N PHE A 2 18.82 -3.84 -4.28
CA PHE A 2 18.56 -4.55 -3.03
C PHE A 2 17.14 -5.12 -3.11
N ARG A 3 17.03 -6.43 -3.29
CA ARG A 3 15.78 -7.14 -3.05
C ARG A 3 15.53 -7.02 -1.55
N LEU A 4 14.55 -6.20 -1.15
CA LEU A 4 13.92 -6.41 0.15
C LEU A 4 13.48 -7.88 0.14
N THR A 5 14.00 -8.68 1.07
CA THR A 5 13.57 -10.07 1.25
C THR A 5 12.05 -10.08 1.40
N ASN A 6 11.40 -11.08 0.82
CA ASN A 6 9.94 -11.20 0.77
C ASN A 6 9.28 -10.88 2.14
N ASP A 7 9.92 -11.32 3.22
CA ASP A 7 9.47 -11.15 4.61
C ASP A 7 9.24 -9.68 5.00
N PHE A 8 10.06 -8.74 4.54
CA PHE A 8 9.86 -7.33 4.85
C PHE A 8 8.65 -6.75 4.12
N LEU A 9 8.46 -7.13 2.86
CA LEU A 9 7.30 -6.69 2.08
C LEU A 9 6.01 -7.28 2.66
N GLU A 10 6.05 -8.54 3.08
CA GLU A 10 4.94 -9.21 3.76
C GLU A 10 4.58 -8.50 5.07
N GLU A 11 5.57 -8.18 5.90
CA GLU A 11 5.35 -7.42 7.14
C GLU A 11 4.72 -6.04 6.87
N VAL A 12 5.18 -5.34 5.84
CA VAL A 12 4.61 -4.05 5.44
C VAL A 12 3.14 -4.23 5.03
N VAL A 13 2.82 -5.23 4.20
CA VAL A 13 1.44 -5.51 3.77
C VAL A 13 0.55 -5.83 4.98
N GLU A 14 1.01 -6.66 5.91
CA GLU A 14 0.24 -7.01 7.12
C GLU A 14 -0.03 -5.79 8.01
N LYS A 15 0.97 -4.93 8.21
CA LYS A 15 0.77 -3.66 8.93
C LYS A 15 -0.20 -2.72 8.21
N GLN A 16 -0.14 -2.65 6.88
CA GLN A 16 -1.05 -1.79 6.11
C GLN A 16 -2.50 -2.28 6.15
N LYS A 17 -2.73 -3.61 6.20
CA LYS A 17 -4.08 -4.19 6.34
C LYS A 17 -4.76 -3.83 7.67
N THR A 18 -3.98 -3.60 8.72
CA THR A 18 -4.50 -3.28 10.06
C THR A 18 -4.60 -1.78 10.31
N ASP A 19 -3.97 -0.94 9.49
CA ASP A 19 -4.05 0.52 9.60
C ASP A 19 -5.41 1.05 9.13
N ILE A 20 -6.15 1.64 10.06
CA ILE A 20 -7.50 2.17 9.82
C ILE A 20 -7.52 3.29 8.77
N ARG A 21 -6.46 4.11 8.66
CA ARG A 21 -6.40 5.20 7.67
C ARG A 21 -6.14 4.63 6.27
N LEU A 22 -5.24 3.66 6.15
CA LEU A 22 -4.95 2.99 4.89
C LEU A 22 -6.14 2.19 4.38
N LEU A 23 -6.90 1.54 5.26
CA LEU A 23 -8.17 0.89 4.89
C LEU A 23 -9.16 1.88 4.28
N LYS A 24 -9.30 3.09 4.85
CA LYS A 24 -10.15 4.14 4.27
C LYS A 24 -9.68 4.56 2.89
N TYR A 25 -8.38 4.77 2.71
CA TYR A 25 -7.83 5.10 1.40
C TYR A 25 -8.03 3.97 0.39
N LYS A 26 -7.91 2.71 0.82
CA LYS A 26 -8.18 1.54 -0.01
C LYS A 26 -9.59 1.59 -0.58
N THR A 27 -10.58 1.80 0.27
CA THR A 27 -11.98 1.91 -0.16
C THR A 27 -12.20 3.06 -1.14
N LEU A 28 -11.53 4.21 -0.95
CA LEU A 28 -11.64 5.35 -1.86
C LEU A 28 -11.01 5.05 -3.24
N ILE A 29 -9.87 4.34 -3.25
CA ILE A 29 -9.19 3.89 -4.48
C ILE A 29 -10.07 2.87 -5.23
N GLU A 30 -10.65 1.90 -4.51
CA GLU A 30 -11.59 0.91 -5.06
C GLU A 30 -12.86 1.56 -5.62
N GLN A 31 -13.30 2.69 -5.05
CA GLN A 31 -14.38 3.53 -5.58
C GLN A 31 -13.96 4.36 -6.81
N GLY A 32 -12.71 4.26 -7.26
CA GLY A 32 -12.18 4.98 -8.43
C GLY A 32 -11.75 6.42 -8.14
N LYS A 33 -11.65 6.84 -6.87
CA LYS A 33 -11.09 8.17 -6.54
C LYS A 33 -9.58 8.14 -6.73
N LYS A 34 -9.08 9.09 -7.51
CA LYS A 34 -7.64 9.33 -7.65
C LYS A 34 -7.12 10.00 -6.38
N LEU A 35 -6.23 9.30 -5.68
CA LEU A 35 -5.49 9.80 -4.53
C LEU A 35 -4.00 9.80 -4.85
N ASP A 36 -3.22 10.46 -4.01
CA ASP A 36 -1.76 10.39 -4.05
C ASP A 36 -1.22 9.06 -3.50
N ILE A 37 -2.04 8.01 -3.40
CA ILE A 37 -1.66 6.68 -2.92
C ILE A 37 -2.02 5.65 -3.99
N GLU A 38 -1.09 4.76 -4.29
CA GLU A 38 -1.26 3.65 -5.24
C GLU A 38 -0.85 2.33 -4.61
N ILE A 39 -1.47 1.24 -5.06
CA ILE A 39 -1.08 -0.11 -4.68
C ILE A 39 -0.12 -0.63 -5.75
N ASP A 40 1.09 -1.02 -5.35
CA ASP A 40 2.10 -1.57 -6.27
C ASP A 40 1.81 -3.04 -6.64
N GLY A 41 2.62 -3.62 -7.52
CA GLY A 41 2.49 -5.01 -7.96
C GLY A 41 2.68 -6.05 -6.84
N ASN A 42 3.19 -5.65 -5.68
CA ASN A 42 3.36 -6.50 -4.50
C ASN A 42 2.22 -6.32 -3.48
N GLY A 43 1.20 -5.50 -3.80
CA GLY A 43 0.08 -5.21 -2.90
C GLY A 43 0.39 -4.16 -1.83
N VAL A 44 1.52 -3.45 -1.93
CA VAL A 44 1.92 -2.42 -0.97
C VAL A 44 1.35 -1.07 -1.41
N MET A 45 0.65 -0.38 -0.51
CA MET A 45 0.26 1.01 -0.67
C MET A 45 1.46 1.94 -0.56
N ARG A 46 1.65 2.80 -1.57
CA ARG A 46 2.73 3.78 -1.67
C ARG A 46 2.20 5.14 -2.08
N CYS A 47 2.81 6.20 -1.59
CA CYS A 47 2.48 7.54 -2.07
C CYS A 47 3.07 7.80 -3.47
N ARG A 48 2.31 8.47 -4.34
CA ARG A 48 2.77 9.02 -5.62
C ARG A 48 3.68 10.23 -5.36
N GLY A 49 4.97 9.95 -5.18
CA GLY A 49 6.05 10.94 -4.93
C GLY A 49 6.16 11.36 -3.46
N ARG A 50 7.33 11.60 -2.87
CA ARG A 50 8.71 11.75 -3.39
C ARG A 50 9.53 10.46 -3.34
#